data_AF-A0A2E7KQD8-F1
#
_entry.id   AF-A0A2E7KQD8-F1
#
_cell.length_a   1.000
_cell.length_b   1.000
_cell.length_c   1.000
_cell.angle_alpha   90.00
_cell.angle_beta   90.00
_cell.angle_gamma   90.00
#
_symmetry.space_group_name_H-M   'P 1'
#
loop_
_entity.id
_entity.type
_entity.pdbx_description
1 polymer ?
#
loop_
_entity_poly.entity_id
_entity_poly.type
_entity_poly.pdbx_seq_one_letter_code
_entity_poly.pdbx_strand_id
1 'polypeptide(L)'
;MKTVRIREKIKAFLAERPRNTAEILEHINSTMRHGTTSQQLGNVLSKDKDIVKVGYIKRSGILSGGYDICEWATRIWVSDNYPEWDGEGPILMDRDRR
;
A
#
# COMPACT_ATOMS: atom_id res chain seq x y z
N MET A 1 -19.18 8.12 -0.20
CA MET A 1 -19.48 7.19 0.91
C MET A 1 -18.69 5.87 0.84
N LYS A 2 -18.78 5.05 -0.23
CA LYS A 2 -18.04 3.76 -0.29
C LYS A 2 -16.51 3.92 -0.30
N THR A 3 -15.98 4.87 -1.08
CA THR A 3 -14.53 5.11 -1.17
C THR A 3 -13.92 5.75 0.08
N VAL A 4 -14.73 6.42 0.91
CA VAL A 4 -14.24 6.98 2.19
C VAL A 4 -14.03 5.85 3.19
N ARG A 5 -15.03 4.97 3.34
CA ARG A 5 -14.98 3.84 4.28
C ARG A 5 -13.88 2.83 3.97
N ILE A 6 -13.60 2.58 2.69
CA ILE A 6 -12.47 1.71 2.29
C ILE A 6 -11.11 2.35 2.65
N ARG A 7 -10.96 3.68 2.47
CA ARG A 7 -9.73 4.39 2.83
C ARG A 7 -9.46 4.35 4.33
N GLU A 8 -10.47 4.58 5.15
CA GLU A 8 -10.35 4.49 6.62
C GLU A 8 -9.92 3.07 7.07
N LYS A 9 -10.54 2.03 6.50
CA LYS A 9 -10.14 0.63 6.75
C LYS A 9 -8.71 0.34 6.35
N ILE A 10 -8.29 0.82 5.16
CA ILE A 10 -6.91 0.65 4.70
C ILE A 10 -5.95 1.36 5.66
N LYS A 11 -6.22 2.61 6.03
CA LYS A 11 -5.35 3.38 6.96
C LYS A 11 -5.21 2.69 8.31
N ALA A 12 -6.31 2.17 8.85
CA ALA A 12 -6.28 1.39 10.09
C ALA A 12 -5.44 0.11 9.96
N PHE A 13 -5.55 -0.60 8.82
CA PHE A 13 -4.77 -1.81 8.56
C PHE A 13 -3.27 -1.52 8.36
N LEU A 14 -2.94 -0.35 7.82
CA LEU A 14 -1.57 0.14 7.59
C LEU A 14 -0.96 0.85 8.80
N ALA A 15 -1.66 0.98 9.92
CA ALA A 15 -1.20 1.75 11.07
C ALA A 15 0.02 1.12 11.77
N GLU A 16 0.16 -0.21 11.70
CA GLU A 16 1.21 -0.94 12.43
C GLU A 16 2.51 -1.09 11.63
N ARG A 17 2.42 -1.46 10.35
CA ARG A 17 3.57 -1.62 9.43
C ARG A 17 3.10 -1.56 7.97
N PRO A 18 4.02 -1.36 7.00
CA PRO A 18 3.71 -1.44 5.58
C PRO A 18 3.11 -2.80 5.20
N ARG A 19 2.25 -2.79 4.18
CA ARG A 19 1.62 -3.99 3.61
C ARG A 19 1.66 -3.93 2.10
N ASN A 20 1.75 -5.09 1.47
CA ASN A 20 1.66 -5.18 0.01
C ASN A 20 0.20 -5.13 -0.48
N THR A 21 0.00 -4.83 -1.77
CA THR A 21 -1.35 -4.73 -2.38
C THR A 21 -2.20 -5.98 -2.17
N ALA A 22 -1.61 -7.18 -2.14
CA ALA A 22 -2.35 -8.43 -1.97
C ALA A 22 -2.86 -8.59 -0.53
N GLU A 23 -2.02 -8.32 0.47
CA GLU A 23 -2.43 -8.30 1.90
C GLU A 23 -3.59 -7.33 2.13
N ILE A 24 -3.52 -6.13 1.53
CA ILE A 24 -4.58 -5.11 1.65
C ILE A 24 -5.86 -5.59 0.97
N LEU A 25 -5.76 -6.19 -0.22
CA LEU A 25 -6.92 -6.70 -0.95
C LEU A 25 -7.65 -7.80 -0.18
N GLU A 26 -6.90 -8.73 0.39
CA GLU A 26 -7.43 -9.80 1.24
C GLU A 26 -8.12 -9.24 2.48
N HIS A 27 -7.50 -8.27 3.17
CA HIS A 27 -8.10 -7.62 4.34
C HIS A 27 -9.41 -6.89 4.00
N ILE A 28 -9.46 -6.18 2.87
CA ILE A 28 -10.67 -5.47 2.45
C ILE A 28 -11.77 -6.45 2.06
N ASN A 29 -11.44 -7.49 1.28
CA ASN A 29 -12.43 -8.43 0.79
C ASN A 29 -12.97 -9.37 1.88
N SER A 30 -12.18 -9.66 2.91
CA SER A 30 -12.63 -10.43 4.08
C SER A 30 -13.48 -9.62 5.06
N THR A 31 -13.37 -8.29 5.07
CA THR A 31 -14.05 -7.43 6.05
C THR A 31 -15.16 -6.54 5.47
N MET A 32 -15.53 -6.75 4.20
CA MET A 32 -16.60 -6.00 3.51
C MET A 32 -17.56 -6.93 2.77
N ARG A 33 -18.87 -6.62 2.82
CA ARG A 33 -19.92 -7.38 2.09
C ARG A 33 -19.70 -7.42 0.58
N HIS A 34 -19.19 -6.31 0.02
CA HIS A 34 -18.81 -6.22 -1.38
C HIS A 34 -17.35 -5.75 -1.43
N GLY A 35 -16.49 -6.67 -1.87
CA GLY A 35 -15.06 -6.40 -2.04
C GLY A 35 -14.75 -5.41 -3.18
N THR A 36 -13.48 -5.40 -3.55
CA THR A 36 -12.94 -4.64 -4.67
C THR A 36 -11.97 -5.51 -5.47
N THR A 37 -11.58 -5.05 -6.66
CA THR A 37 -10.54 -5.69 -7.46
C THR A 37 -9.18 -5.10 -7.13
N SER A 38 -8.10 -5.84 -7.42
CA SER A 38 -6.71 -5.35 -7.28
C SER A 38 -6.48 -4.03 -8.02
N GLN A 39 -7.04 -3.89 -9.22
CA GLN A 39 -6.91 -2.68 -10.03
C GLN A 39 -7.66 -1.49 -9.41
N GLN A 40 -8.89 -1.69 -8.93
CA GLN A 40 -9.64 -0.66 -8.23
C GLN A 40 -8.96 -0.26 -6.92
N LEU A 41 -8.43 -1.23 -6.18
CA LEU A 41 -7.66 -0.99 -4.96
C LEU A 41 -6.40 -0.15 -5.26
N GLY A 42 -5.63 -0.51 -6.30
CA GLY A 42 -4.46 0.26 -6.71
C GLY A 42 -4.79 1.72 -7.03
N ASN A 43 -5.94 1.97 -7.68
CA ASN A 43 -6.42 3.33 -7.93
C ASN A 43 -6.82 4.08 -6.65
N VAL A 44 -7.40 3.39 -5.67
CA VAL A 44 -7.74 3.99 -4.37
C VAL A 44 -6.48 4.38 -3.61
N LEU A 45 -5.50 3.47 -3.53
CA LEU A 45 -4.22 3.68 -2.85
C LEU A 45 -3.44 4.85 -3.48
N SER A 46 -3.30 4.85 -4.80
CA SER A 46 -2.53 5.87 -5.52
C SER A 46 -3.14 7.28 -5.46
N LYS A 47 -4.44 7.40 -5.16
CA LYS A 47 -5.17 8.69 -5.10
C LYS A 47 -5.31 9.25 -3.69
N ASP A 48 -4.96 8.49 -2.66
CA ASP A 48 -5.05 8.96 -1.27
C ASP A 48 -3.71 9.58 -0.85
N LYS A 49 -3.70 10.87 -0.52
CA LYS A 49 -2.46 11.60 -0.18
C LYS A 49 -1.83 11.17 1.14
N ASP A 50 -2.60 10.49 1.98
CA ASP A 50 -2.14 9.99 3.28
C ASP A 50 -1.58 8.57 3.19
N ILE A 51 -1.64 7.95 2.01
CA ILE A 51 -1.09 6.63 1.74
C ILE A 51 0.01 6.80 0.70
N VAL A 52 1.19 6.28 1.01
CA VAL A 52 2.36 6.39 0.13
C VAL A 52 2.83 5.01 -0.29
N LYS A 53 3.28 4.92 -1.54
CA LYS A 53 3.95 3.73 -2.07
C LYS A 53 5.38 3.73 -1.55
N VAL A 54 5.74 2.71 -0.80
CA VAL A 54 7.03 2.65 -0.08
C VAL A 54 7.99 1.59 -0.60
N GLY A 55 7.51 0.76 -1.51
CA GLY A 55 8.32 -0.25 -2.16
C GLY A 55 7.62 -0.86 -3.36
N TYR A 56 8.40 -1.49 -4.23
CA TYR A 56 7.86 -2.36 -5.26
C TYR A 56 8.86 -3.47 -5.64
N ILE A 57 8.34 -4.62 -6.05
CA ILE A 57 9.10 -5.68 -6.68
C ILE A 57 8.53 -5.86 -8.07
N LYS A 58 9.35 -5.59 -9.09
CA LYS A 58 9.02 -5.90 -10.48
C LYS A 58 9.39 -7.35 -10.77
N ARG A 59 8.40 -8.18 -11.06
CA ARG A 59 8.60 -9.56 -11.52
C ARG A 59 8.35 -9.60 -13.02
N SER A 60 9.29 -10.14 -13.78
CA SER A 60 9.14 -10.36 -15.21
C SER A 60 9.81 -11.68 -15.57
N GLY A 61 9.12 -12.50 -16.37
CA GLY A 61 9.63 -13.77 -16.85
C GLY A 61 8.83 -14.27 -18.05
N ILE A 62 9.46 -15.10 -18.89
CA ILE A 62 8.86 -15.69 -20.09
C ILE A 62 7.56 -16.44 -19.79
N LEU A 63 7.47 -17.11 -18.63
CA LEU A 63 6.31 -17.91 -18.23
C LEU A 63 5.28 -17.12 -17.42
N SER A 64 5.73 -16.22 -16.53
CA SER A 64 4.87 -15.55 -15.56
C SER A 64 4.27 -14.23 -16.05
N GLY A 65 4.71 -13.74 -17.21
CA GLY A 65 4.46 -12.36 -17.62
C GLY A 65 5.14 -11.33 -16.70
N GLY A 66 4.81 -10.06 -16.89
CA GLY A 66 5.30 -8.93 -16.07
C GLY A 66 4.24 -8.46 -15.08
N TYR A 67 4.59 -8.35 -13.80
CA TYR A 67 3.73 -7.74 -12.78
C TYR A 67 4.54 -7.08 -11.67
N ASP A 68 3.94 -6.09 -11.01
CA ASP A 68 4.53 -5.37 -9.88
C ASP A 68 3.82 -5.74 -8.58
N ILE A 69 4.59 -6.13 -7.56
CA ILE A 69 4.12 -6.21 -6.18
C ILE A 69 4.46 -4.88 -5.52
N CYS A 70 3.43 -4.08 -5.21
CA CYS A 70 3.62 -2.78 -4.57
C CYS A 70 3.41 -2.88 -3.06
N GLU A 71 4.18 -2.10 -2.32
CA GLU A 71 4.12 -1.98 -0.86
C GLU A 71 3.69 -0.56 -0.47
N TRP A 72 2.85 -0.46 0.56
CA TRP A 72 2.16 0.77 0.94
C TRP A 72 2.23 0.98 2.45
N ALA A 73 2.30 2.23 2.86
CA ALA A 73 2.24 2.64 4.27
C ALA A 73 1.43 3.94 4.41
N THR A 74 0.99 4.24 5.64
CA THR A 74 0.46 5.58 5.92
C THR A 74 1.60 6.58 5.99
N ARG A 75 1.34 7.82 5.57
CA ARG A 75 2.30 8.93 5.67
C ARG A 75 2.79 9.11 7.11
N ILE A 76 1.90 9.00 8.09
CA ILE A 76 2.21 9.08 9.52
C ILE A 76 3.23 7.99 9.90
N TRP A 77 2.92 6.73 9.57
CA TRP A 77 3.84 5.62 9.85
C TRP A 77 5.22 5.85 9.24
N VAL A 78 5.28 6.37 8.01
CA VAL A 78 6.56 6.67 7.37
C VAL A 78 7.30 7.77 8.11
N SER A 79 6.66 8.89 8.42
CA SER A 79 7.28 10.00 9.16
C SER A 79 7.78 9.57 10.55
N ASP A 80 7.07 8.67 11.22
CA ASP A 80 7.46 8.16 12.54
C ASP A 80 8.67 7.21 12.48
N ASN A 81 8.83 6.45 11.38
CA ASN A 81 9.89 5.43 11.24
C ASN A 81 11.08 5.90 10.39
N TYR A 82 10.90 6.92 9.55
CA TYR A 82 11.90 7.51 8.66
C TYR A 82 11.82 9.03 8.77
N PRO A 83 12.26 9.62 9.91
CA PRO A 83 12.17 11.06 10.16
C PRO A 83 13.01 11.90 9.18
N GLU A 84 13.94 11.29 8.46
CA GLU A 84 14.71 11.91 7.37
C GLU A 84 13.90 12.13 6.09
N TRP A 85 12.73 11.48 5.96
CA TRP A 85 11.87 11.66 4.81
C TRP A 85 11.17 13.01 4.88
N ASP A 86 11.36 13.84 3.86
CA ASP A 86 10.81 15.20 3.74
C ASP A 86 9.29 15.24 3.49
N GLY A 87 8.65 14.07 3.43
CA GLY A 87 7.24 13.94 3.09
C GLY A 87 6.96 14.04 1.58
N GLU A 88 7.97 14.21 0.76
CA GLU A 88 7.85 14.28 -0.69
C GLU A 88 8.68 13.19 -1.38
N GLY A 89 8.38 12.93 -2.65
CA GLY A 89 9.14 11.96 -3.44
C GLY A 89 9.03 10.48 -3.02
N PRO A 90 9.80 9.61 -3.69
CA PRO A 90 9.83 8.18 -3.41
C PRO A 90 10.62 7.88 -2.14
N ILE A 91 10.05 7.08 -1.24
CA ILE A 91 10.82 6.51 -0.13
C ILE A 91 11.49 5.21 -0.56
N LEU A 92 12.81 5.15 -0.40
CA LEU A 92 13.59 3.92 -0.53
C LEU A 92 13.72 3.31 0.86
N MET A 93 12.75 2.48 1.25
CA MET A 93 12.88 1.70 2.47
C MET A 93 13.99 0.66 2.27
N ASP A 94 15.12 0.87 2.94
CA ASP A 94 16.22 -0.07 2.92
C ASP A 94 15.84 -1.32 3.72
N ARG A 95 15.64 -2.44 3.03
CA ARG A 95 15.12 -3.68 3.64
C ARG A 95 16.13 -4.38 4.55
N ASP A 96 17.38 -3.90 4.57
CA ASP A 96 18.50 -4.49 5.29
C ASP A 96 18.77 -3.83 6.67
N ARG A 97 17.99 -2.83 7.09
CA ARG A 97 17.96 -2.38 8.50
C ARG A 97 17.17 -3.38 9.35
N ARG A 98 17.80 -4.51 9.71
CA ARG A 98 17.37 -5.39 10.81
C ARG A 98 18.38 -5.36 11.95
#